data_AF-A0A6G4X0L2-F1
#
_entry.id   AF-A0A6G4X0L2-F1
#
_cell.length_a   1.000
_cell.length_b   1.000
_cell.length_c   1.000
_cell.angle_alpha   90.00
_cell.angle_beta   90.00
_cell.angle_gamma   90.00
#
_symmetry.space_group_name_H-M   'P 1'
#
loop_
_entity.id
_entity.type
_entity.pdbx_description
1 polymer ?
#
loop_
_entity_poly.entity_id
_entity_poly.type
_entity_poly.pdbx_seq_one_letter_code
_entity_poly.pdbx_strand_id
1 'polypeptide(L)'
;MTLDEDAAAFAAATDLTAALRRREVSSRELLDLCLARIDRLNPALNAVVTLDTDRAREQAAAADEALAAGAPFGPLHGLPVTVKDTLETAGLRTTSGAPELAAHVPERDAEAVARLRSAGAVVFGKTNTATYAADAQTSNPVFGTTNNPWNTARTPGGSSGGPAAALAAGLTGLELASELSGSARYPAHCCGVFTLRPSYGLVPTRGNIPRAPGSLTSNDMVTLAPLARDARDLDLALDVLAGPTADRAVGWRLELPPPRAHTLDGFRIGVWLDDPGCPVDAQVAGVLQAAVEALRKAGARLSDVRPVDREAHDRLYDRLLHGAISLGLPQALYDRNRALADGLAEDDDSPRAGTLRAMTQSHRDWLAADEAREQQRARWAEFFRGHDVLLCPVAPVVAIPHDRNPDLSARRITVDGQPRPYGDLIRWTSPATAASLPAASVPVGTSADGLPVGLQVVGPHLEDRTVTRFAALLAELTGGFRRPPSASAAVAENGRTERTAHV
;
A
#
# COMPACT_ATOMS: atom_id res chain seq x y z
N MET A 1 -23.05 -24.22 8.81
CA MET A 1 -21.69 -24.57 9.28
C MET A 1 -21.02 -23.24 9.53
N THR A 2 -20.94 -22.81 10.79
CA THR A 2 -20.26 -21.56 11.16
C THR A 2 -18.82 -21.64 10.68
N LEU A 3 -18.39 -20.66 9.86
CA LEU A 3 -16.98 -20.54 9.50
C LEU A 3 -16.17 -20.44 10.80
N ASP A 4 -15.08 -21.19 10.89
CA ASP A 4 -14.11 -21.02 11.98
C ASP A 4 -13.69 -19.54 12.03
N GLU A 5 -13.84 -18.90 13.18
CA GLU A 5 -13.62 -17.45 13.36
C GLU A 5 -12.20 -17.05 12.93
N ASP A 6 -11.21 -17.91 13.20
CA ASP A 6 -9.84 -17.62 12.80
C ASP A 6 -9.63 -17.82 11.28
N ALA A 7 -10.26 -18.83 10.68
CA ALA A 7 -10.27 -18.97 9.23
C ALA A 7 -10.95 -17.78 8.52
N ALA A 8 -12.08 -17.29 9.06
CA ALA A 8 -12.80 -16.14 8.51
C ALA A 8 -11.99 -14.85 8.63
N ALA A 9 -11.30 -14.61 9.75
CA ALA A 9 -10.51 -13.40 9.97
C ALA A 9 -9.37 -13.21 8.96
N PHE A 10 -8.85 -14.30 8.40
CA PHE A 10 -7.75 -14.30 7.43
C PHE A 10 -8.18 -14.65 6.00
N ALA A 11 -9.46 -14.97 5.78
CA ALA A 11 -9.96 -15.26 4.45
C ALA A 11 -9.80 -14.06 3.49
N ALA A 12 -9.70 -14.36 2.20
CA ALA A 12 -9.71 -13.36 1.15
C ALA A 12 -11.07 -12.63 1.12
N ALA A 13 -11.07 -11.35 0.78
CA ALA A 13 -12.29 -10.56 0.63
C ALA A 13 -13.24 -11.18 -0.42
N THR A 14 -12.70 -11.78 -1.48
CA THR A 14 -13.45 -12.51 -2.50
C THR A 14 -14.18 -13.72 -1.89
N ASP A 15 -13.54 -14.44 -0.98
CA ASP A 15 -14.14 -15.60 -0.33
C ASP A 15 -15.17 -15.18 0.72
N LEU A 16 -14.89 -14.10 1.48
CA LEU A 16 -15.81 -13.51 2.45
C LEU A 16 -17.07 -12.96 1.80
N THR A 17 -16.96 -12.21 0.71
CA THR A 17 -18.11 -11.70 -0.04
C THR A 17 -18.93 -12.83 -0.65
N ALA A 18 -18.30 -13.92 -1.09
CA ALA A 18 -19.01 -15.10 -1.56
C ALA A 18 -19.76 -15.81 -0.41
N ALA A 19 -19.15 -15.95 0.77
CA ALA A 19 -19.78 -16.51 1.96
C ALA A 19 -20.98 -15.67 2.44
N LEU A 20 -20.84 -14.32 2.44
CA LEU A 20 -21.93 -13.38 2.71
C LEU A 20 -23.10 -13.61 1.76
N ARG A 21 -22.86 -13.67 0.44
CA ARG A 21 -23.90 -13.92 -0.57
C ARG A 21 -24.60 -15.27 -0.38
N ARG A 22 -23.86 -16.30 0.03
CA ARG A 22 -24.41 -17.63 0.33
C ARG A 22 -25.07 -17.71 1.72
N ARG A 23 -25.04 -16.62 2.50
CA ARG A 23 -25.53 -16.55 3.89
C ARG A 23 -24.89 -17.60 4.80
N GLU A 24 -23.62 -17.93 4.52
CA GLU A 24 -22.80 -18.82 5.36
C GLU A 24 -22.25 -18.07 6.59
N VAL A 25 -22.13 -16.75 6.46
CA VAL A 25 -21.84 -15.78 7.51
C VAL A 25 -22.63 -14.51 7.21
N SER A 26 -23.01 -13.77 8.23
CA SER A 26 -23.66 -12.46 8.13
C SER A 26 -22.65 -11.31 8.21
N SER A 27 -23.06 -10.14 7.74
CA SER A 27 -22.29 -8.91 7.86
C SER A 27 -22.10 -8.53 9.33
N ARG A 28 -23.12 -8.74 10.18
CA ARG A 28 -23.03 -8.56 11.64
C ARG A 28 -21.95 -9.45 12.25
N GLU A 29 -21.94 -10.75 11.94
CA GLU A 29 -20.95 -11.70 12.45
C GLU A 29 -19.52 -11.33 12.02
N LEU A 30 -19.31 -10.93 10.76
CA LEU A 30 -17.99 -10.50 10.30
C LEU A 30 -17.52 -9.19 10.96
N LEU A 31 -18.44 -8.23 11.16
CA LEU A 31 -18.10 -6.99 11.85
C LEU A 31 -17.75 -7.24 13.30
N ASP A 32 -18.56 -8.02 14.02
CA ASP A 32 -18.29 -8.36 15.42
C ASP A 32 -16.98 -9.15 15.57
N LEU A 33 -16.65 -10.04 14.62
CA LEU A 33 -15.35 -10.69 14.55
C LEU A 33 -14.20 -9.68 14.42
N CYS A 34 -14.31 -8.70 13.50
CA CYS A 34 -13.28 -7.67 13.32
C CYS A 34 -13.11 -6.83 14.61
N LEU A 35 -14.22 -6.40 15.22
CA LEU A 35 -14.21 -5.60 16.45
C LEU A 35 -13.59 -6.37 17.62
N ALA A 36 -13.98 -7.63 17.84
CA ALA A 36 -13.41 -8.47 18.89
C ALA A 36 -11.90 -8.68 18.72
N ARG A 37 -11.44 -8.84 17.47
CA ARG A 37 -10.00 -8.96 17.18
C ARG A 37 -9.27 -7.64 17.39
N ILE A 38 -9.88 -6.50 17.06
CA ILE A 38 -9.32 -5.18 17.34
C ILE A 38 -9.14 -4.99 18.84
N ASP A 39 -10.17 -5.28 19.65
CA ASP A 39 -10.08 -5.18 21.11
C ASP A 39 -8.92 -6.02 21.68
N ARG A 40 -8.72 -7.22 21.12
CA ARG A 40 -7.68 -8.16 21.56
C ARG A 40 -6.26 -7.79 21.10
N LEU A 41 -6.08 -7.45 19.82
CA LEU A 41 -4.76 -7.37 19.17
C LEU A 41 -4.29 -5.94 18.95
N ASN A 42 -5.20 -4.99 18.73
CA ASN A 42 -4.85 -3.63 18.41
C ASN A 42 -4.13 -2.87 19.54
N PRO A 43 -4.30 -3.15 20.85
CA PRO A 43 -3.51 -2.48 21.88
C PRO A 43 -1.98 -2.61 21.70
N ALA A 44 -1.50 -3.75 21.18
CA ALA A 44 -0.08 -3.96 20.91
C ALA A 44 0.36 -3.42 19.54
N LEU A 45 -0.57 -3.27 18.60
CA LEU A 45 -0.28 -2.90 17.20
C LEU A 45 -0.52 -1.43 16.91
N ASN A 46 -1.54 -0.82 17.51
CA ASN A 46 -2.03 0.53 17.23
C ASN A 46 -2.24 0.77 15.71
N ALA A 47 -2.87 -0.19 15.05
CA ALA A 47 -3.11 -0.17 13.61
C ALA A 47 -4.43 0.56 13.27
N VAL A 48 -5.50 0.31 14.01
CA VAL A 48 -6.82 0.96 13.87
C VAL A 48 -6.95 2.04 14.94
N VAL A 49 -7.22 3.29 14.56
CA VAL A 49 -7.07 4.47 15.45
C VAL A 49 -8.35 5.27 15.67
N THR A 50 -9.36 5.07 14.81
CA THR A 50 -10.70 5.61 15.00
C THR A 50 -11.71 4.57 14.56
N LEU A 51 -12.74 4.35 15.35
CA LEU A 51 -13.83 3.41 15.07
C LEU A 51 -15.16 4.16 15.04
N ASP A 52 -16.11 3.61 14.31
CA ASP A 52 -17.50 4.06 14.28
C ASP A 52 -18.43 2.86 14.37
N THR A 53 -18.37 2.24 15.54
CA THR A 53 -18.96 0.93 15.84
C THR A 53 -20.48 0.94 15.69
N ASP A 54 -21.15 1.97 16.19
CA ASP A 54 -22.61 2.01 16.19
C ASP A 54 -23.16 2.11 14.77
N ARG A 55 -22.65 3.06 13.97
CA ARG A 55 -23.04 3.18 12.55
C ARG A 55 -22.61 1.95 11.75
N ALA A 56 -21.47 1.34 12.05
CA ALA A 56 -21.04 0.12 11.39
C ALA A 56 -22.00 -1.05 11.67
N ARG A 57 -22.48 -1.20 12.91
CA ARG A 57 -23.47 -2.23 13.26
C ARG A 57 -24.81 -2.01 12.58
N GLU A 58 -25.27 -0.76 12.48
CA GLU A 58 -26.47 -0.41 11.71
C GLU A 58 -26.30 -0.74 10.22
N GLN A 59 -25.14 -0.44 9.63
CA GLN A 59 -24.84 -0.73 8.22
C GLN A 59 -24.74 -2.24 7.95
N ALA A 60 -24.09 -2.98 8.84
CA ALA A 60 -24.02 -4.44 8.75
C ALA A 60 -25.42 -5.07 8.87
N ALA A 61 -26.24 -4.56 9.79
CA ALA A 61 -27.61 -5.00 9.96
C ALA A 61 -28.47 -4.77 8.70
N ALA A 62 -28.39 -3.57 8.14
CA ALA A 62 -29.07 -3.22 6.91
C ALA A 62 -28.59 -4.06 5.71
N ALA A 63 -27.29 -4.39 5.65
CA ALA A 63 -26.74 -5.24 4.60
C ALA A 63 -27.33 -6.65 4.64
N ASP A 64 -27.43 -7.24 5.83
CA ASP A 64 -28.05 -8.56 6.02
C ASP A 64 -29.55 -8.56 5.68
N GLU A 65 -30.28 -7.52 6.10
CA GLU A 65 -31.71 -7.37 5.83
C GLU A 65 -31.99 -7.17 4.33
N ALA A 66 -31.18 -6.35 3.66
CA ALA A 66 -31.24 -6.17 2.20
C ALA A 66 -30.97 -7.50 1.47
N LEU A 67 -29.98 -8.26 1.93
CA LEU A 67 -29.70 -9.59 1.37
C LEU A 67 -30.85 -10.56 1.62
N ALA A 68 -31.46 -10.54 2.82
CA ALA A 68 -32.63 -11.34 3.17
C ALA A 68 -33.83 -11.07 2.24
N ALA A 69 -34.05 -9.79 1.94
CA ALA A 69 -35.12 -9.29 1.06
C ALA A 69 -34.84 -9.48 -0.45
N GLY A 70 -33.65 -9.97 -0.83
CA GLY A 70 -33.29 -10.16 -2.25
C GLY A 70 -33.02 -8.84 -2.99
N ALA A 71 -32.66 -7.78 -2.28
CA ALA A 71 -32.30 -6.50 -2.89
C ALA A 71 -31.01 -6.63 -3.74
N PRO A 72 -30.84 -5.80 -4.78
CA PRO A 72 -29.58 -5.73 -5.51
C PRO A 72 -28.43 -5.38 -4.57
N PHE A 73 -27.30 -6.09 -4.71
CA PHE A 73 -26.11 -5.89 -3.88
C PHE A 73 -24.88 -5.63 -4.74
N GLY A 74 -24.00 -4.78 -4.23
CA GLY A 74 -22.71 -4.47 -4.86
C GLY A 74 -21.66 -5.57 -4.63
N PRO A 75 -20.49 -5.46 -5.30
CA PRO A 75 -19.44 -6.46 -5.22
C PRO A 75 -18.88 -6.67 -3.80
N LEU A 76 -18.93 -5.66 -2.93
CA LEU A 76 -18.42 -5.68 -1.56
C LEU A 76 -19.52 -5.69 -0.49
N HIS A 77 -20.77 -6.00 -0.89
CA HIS A 77 -21.94 -5.91 -0.01
C HIS A 77 -21.76 -6.64 1.33
N GLY A 78 -21.87 -5.89 2.42
CA GLY A 78 -21.77 -6.39 3.80
C GLY A 78 -20.35 -6.67 4.28
N LEU A 79 -19.31 -6.47 3.46
CA LEU A 79 -17.93 -6.72 3.87
C LEU A 79 -17.41 -5.59 4.80
N PRO A 80 -16.95 -5.89 6.02
CA PRO A 80 -16.28 -4.90 6.88
C PRO A 80 -14.91 -4.52 6.33
N VAL A 81 -14.68 -3.23 6.13
CA VAL A 81 -13.41 -2.68 5.64
C VAL A 81 -12.98 -1.47 6.46
N THR A 82 -11.67 -1.26 6.52
CA THR A 82 -11.06 -0.06 7.10
C THR A 82 -10.40 0.74 5.99
N VAL A 83 -10.15 2.03 6.25
CA VAL A 83 -9.48 2.92 5.30
C VAL A 83 -8.43 3.76 6.03
N LYS A 84 -7.32 4.06 5.36
CA LYS A 84 -6.25 4.89 5.91
C LYS A 84 -6.78 6.25 6.39
N ASP A 85 -6.26 6.76 7.50
CA ASP A 85 -6.66 8.05 8.10
C ASP A 85 -6.32 9.29 7.24
N THR A 86 -5.75 9.11 6.05
CA THR A 86 -5.57 10.18 5.05
C THR A 86 -6.79 10.39 4.17
N LEU A 87 -7.75 9.48 4.16
CA LEU A 87 -8.89 9.51 3.26
C LEU A 87 -10.08 10.14 3.98
N GLU A 88 -10.59 11.28 3.50
CA GLU A 88 -11.79 11.88 4.07
C GLU A 88 -12.94 10.86 4.10
N THR A 89 -13.66 10.77 5.22
CA THR A 89 -14.77 9.84 5.40
C THR A 89 -15.89 10.56 6.14
N ALA A 90 -17.05 10.68 5.50
CA ALA A 90 -18.17 11.45 6.02
C ALA A 90 -18.60 10.95 7.41
N GLY A 91 -18.62 11.87 8.37
CA GLY A 91 -19.01 11.56 9.76
C GLY A 91 -18.01 10.70 10.53
N LEU A 92 -16.81 10.44 10.01
CA LEU A 92 -15.77 9.68 10.69
C LEU A 92 -14.50 10.52 10.80
N ARG A 93 -14.00 10.72 12.03
CA ARG A 93 -12.81 11.54 12.29
C ARG A 93 -11.65 11.12 11.40
N THR A 94 -11.07 12.09 10.70
CA THR A 94 -10.00 11.89 9.71
C THR A 94 -8.91 12.93 9.96
N THR A 95 -7.75 12.53 10.47
CA THR A 95 -6.75 13.47 10.99
C THR A 95 -5.46 13.51 10.17
N SER A 96 -5.19 12.48 9.36
CA SER A 96 -3.89 12.26 8.73
C SER A 96 -2.71 12.27 9.72
N GLY A 97 -2.97 11.96 11.00
CA GLY A 97 -1.98 12.08 12.08
C GLY A 97 -1.52 13.52 12.38
N ALA A 98 -2.20 14.53 11.85
CA ALA A 98 -1.83 15.94 12.00
C ALA A 98 -2.54 16.57 13.20
N PRO A 99 -1.82 17.19 14.17
CA PRO A 99 -2.43 17.82 15.35
C PRO A 99 -3.53 18.84 15.03
N GLU A 100 -3.36 19.64 13.99
CA GLU A 100 -4.32 20.64 13.54
C GLU A 100 -5.62 20.04 12.96
N LEU A 101 -5.59 18.76 12.58
CA LEU A 101 -6.75 18.00 12.11
C LEU A 101 -7.25 17.00 13.17
N ALA A 102 -6.77 17.04 14.41
CA ALA A 102 -7.10 16.06 15.44
C ALA A 102 -8.61 15.96 15.77
N ALA A 103 -9.39 17.00 15.48
CA ALA A 103 -10.84 17.04 15.63
C ALA A 103 -11.60 17.10 14.29
N HIS A 104 -10.91 16.92 13.15
CA HIS A 104 -11.52 17.04 11.84
C HIS A 104 -12.45 15.84 11.55
N VAL A 105 -13.73 16.13 11.34
CA VAL A 105 -14.75 15.17 10.89
C VAL A 105 -15.27 15.65 9.53
N PRO A 106 -14.90 15.01 8.42
CA PRO A 106 -15.34 15.42 7.09
C PRO A 106 -16.86 15.31 6.92
N GLU A 107 -17.45 16.23 6.14
CA GLU A 107 -18.86 16.16 5.72
C GLU A 107 -19.07 15.26 4.49
N ARG A 108 -17.97 14.92 3.79
CA ARG A 108 -18.00 14.17 2.54
C ARG A 108 -16.94 13.08 2.57
N ASP A 109 -17.24 11.98 1.90
CA ASP A 109 -16.25 10.96 1.62
C ASP A 109 -15.25 11.44 0.58
N ALA A 110 -14.00 10.99 0.72
CA ALA A 110 -13.09 10.88 -0.40
C ALA A 110 -13.73 10.00 -1.48
N GLU A 111 -13.46 10.29 -2.74
CA GLU A 111 -14.21 9.67 -3.83
C GLU A 111 -14.07 8.14 -3.83
N ALA A 112 -12.87 7.63 -3.53
CA ALA A 112 -12.65 6.19 -3.41
C ALA A 112 -13.37 5.56 -2.20
N VAL A 113 -13.55 6.29 -1.10
CA VAL A 113 -14.34 5.82 0.05
C VAL A 113 -15.83 5.75 -0.32
N ALA A 114 -16.34 6.75 -1.05
CA ALA A 114 -17.70 6.73 -1.57
C ALA A 114 -17.94 5.54 -2.51
N ARG A 115 -16.94 5.16 -3.33
CA ARG A 115 -16.99 3.97 -4.19
C ARG A 115 -17.06 2.68 -3.38
N LEU A 116 -16.26 2.52 -2.33
CA LEU A 116 -16.33 1.37 -1.42
C LEU A 116 -17.73 1.25 -0.79
N ARG A 117 -18.30 2.35 -0.28
CA ARG A 117 -19.65 2.37 0.28
C ARG A 117 -20.72 2.04 -0.76
N SER A 118 -20.61 2.59 -1.97
CA SER A 118 -21.54 2.32 -3.07
C SER A 118 -21.49 0.87 -3.55
N ALA A 119 -20.32 0.22 -3.42
CA ALA A 119 -20.15 -1.21 -3.64
C ALA A 119 -20.71 -2.08 -2.49
N GLY A 120 -21.26 -1.45 -1.45
CA GLY A 120 -21.90 -2.11 -0.31
C GLY A 120 -20.97 -2.44 0.86
N ALA A 121 -19.72 -1.95 0.86
CA ALA A 121 -18.79 -2.19 1.96
C ALA A 121 -19.21 -1.45 3.24
N VAL A 122 -19.00 -2.09 4.39
CA VAL A 122 -19.20 -1.49 5.72
C VAL A 122 -17.87 -0.86 6.16
N VAL A 123 -17.69 0.44 5.87
CA VAL A 123 -16.49 1.20 6.29
C VAL A 123 -16.63 1.57 7.77
N PHE A 124 -15.92 0.84 8.64
CA PHE A 124 -16.14 0.88 10.09
C PHE A 124 -15.04 1.58 10.90
N GLY A 125 -13.89 1.89 10.28
CA GLY A 125 -12.77 2.47 11.01
C GLY A 125 -11.66 3.06 10.15
N LYS A 126 -10.76 3.77 10.83
CA LYS A 126 -9.59 4.44 10.26
C LYS A 126 -8.32 3.77 10.73
N THR A 127 -7.39 3.54 9.82
CA THR A 127 -6.08 3.00 10.16
C THR A 127 -4.98 4.06 10.19
N ASN A 128 -4.02 3.85 11.09
CA ASN A 128 -2.98 4.81 11.41
C ASN A 128 -2.07 5.13 10.23
N THR A 129 -1.44 6.29 10.28
CA THR A 129 -0.50 6.76 9.25
C THR A 129 0.62 7.62 9.87
N ALA A 130 1.71 7.83 9.12
CA ALA A 130 2.63 8.91 9.45
C ALA A 130 1.92 10.27 9.34
N THR A 131 2.34 11.28 10.13
CA THR A 131 1.83 12.65 9.97
C THR A 131 1.90 13.07 8.51
N TYR A 132 0.77 13.46 7.93
CA TYR A 132 0.65 13.87 6.53
C TYR A 132 1.18 12.84 5.51
N ALA A 133 1.19 11.57 5.88
CA ALA A 133 1.77 10.49 5.10
C ALA A 133 3.27 10.66 4.74
N ALA A 134 4.01 11.47 5.52
CA ALA A 134 5.33 11.99 5.16
C ALA A 134 6.54 11.22 5.74
N ASP A 135 6.37 9.96 6.16
CA ASP A 135 7.44 9.12 6.72
C ASP A 135 7.27 7.66 6.24
N ALA A 136 8.40 6.95 6.11
CA ALA A 136 8.43 5.50 5.86
C ALA A 136 8.26 4.67 7.15
N GLN A 137 7.98 5.33 8.28
CA GLN A 137 7.45 4.70 9.49
C GLN A 137 6.06 5.24 9.82
N THR A 138 5.21 4.41 10.42
CA THR A 138 3.86 4.83 10.83
C THR A 138 3.88 5.30 12.28
N SER A 139 4.10 6.60 12.46
CA SER A 139 4.05 7.26 13.77
C SER A 139 3.62 8.71 13.61
N ASN A 140 2.78 9.19 14.53
CA ASN A 140 2.31 10.57 14.54
C ASN A 140 1.96 11.01 15.99
N PRO A 141 1.89 12.32 16.27
CA PRO A 141 1.60 12.83 17.61
C PRO A 141 0.13 12.65 18.06
N VAL A 142 -0.81 12.37 17.15
CA VAL A 142 -2.23 12.21 17.49
C VAL A 142 -2.52 10.82 18.06
N PHE A 143 -1.99 9.78 17.44
CA PHE A 143 -2.28 8.38 17.76
C PHE A 143 -1.06 7.58 18.22
N GLY A 144 0.15 8.13 18.10
CA GLY A 144 1.39 7.41 18.41
C GLY A 144 1.84 6.47 17.30
N THR A 145 2.64 5.47 17.67
CA THR A 145 3.34 4.56 16.74
C THR A 145 2.56 3.27 16.51
N THR A 146 2.49 2.82 15.25
CA THR A 146 2.01 1.48 14.89
C THR A 146 3.18 0.50 14.86
N ASN A 147 2.97 -0.72 15.38
CA ASN A 147 3.96 -1.78 15.43
C ASN A 147 3.67 -2.89 14.41
N ASN A 148 4.70 -3.60 13.97
CA ASN A 148 4.55 -4.69 13.00
C ASN A 148 3.99 -5.97 13.65
N PRO A 149 2.93 -6.59 13.09
CA PRO A 149 2.39 -7.86 13.59
C PRO A 149 3.39 -9.03 13.60
N TRP A 150 4.43 -9.00 12.76
CA TRP A 150 5.47 -10.04 12.76
C TRP A 150 6.45 -9.87 13.91
N ASN A 151 6.69 -8.64 14.35
CA ASN A 151 7.58 -8.30 15.46
C ASN A 151 7.30 -6.87 15.93
N THR A 152 6.75 -6.70 17.13
CA THR A 152 6.32 -5.39 17.64
C THR A 152 7.46 -4.42 17.95
N ALA A 153 8.72 -4.88 17.93
CA ALA A 153 9.88 -4.00 18.03
C ALA A 153 10.27 -3.34 16.69
N ARG A 154 9.58 -3.68 15.60
CA ARG A 154 9.88 -3.24 14.23
C ARG A 154 8.71 -2.46 13.62
N THR A 155 9.05 -1.59 12.68
CA THR A 155 8.06 -0.83 11.93
C THR A 155 7.22 -1.73 11.02
N PRO A 156 5.91 -1.49 10.88
CA PRO A 156 5.09 -2.05 9.80
C PRO A 156 5.36 -1.36 8.44
N GLY A 157 6.36 -0.47 8.37
CA GLY A 157 6.60 0.43 7.26
C GLY A 157 5.71 1.67 7.33
N GLY A 158 5.81 2.51 6.31
CA GLY A 158 5.07 3.76 6.24
C GLY A 158 4.98 4.32 4.83
N SER A 159 4.05 5.24 4.59
CA SER A 159 3.15 5.82 5.60
C SER A 159 1.87 5.03 5.85
N SER A 160 1.64 3.92 5.16
CA SER A 160 0.43 3.08 5.26
C SER A 160 0.66 1.81 6.10
N GLY A 161 1.44 1.93 7.18
CA GLY A 161 1.71 0.81 8.09
C GLY A 161 0.49 0.37 8.91
N GLY A 162 -0.41 1.29 9.26
CA GLY A 162 -1.70 0.96 9.88
C GLY A 162 -2.53 0.01 9.01
N PRO A 163 -2.82 0.37 7.74
CA PRO A 163 -3.49 -0.52 6.79
C PRO A 163 -2.83 -1.90 6.67
N ALA A 164 -1.51 -1.96 6.47
CA ALA A 164 -0.79 -3.21 6.27
C ALA A 164 -0.81 -4.09 7.54
N ALA A 165 -0.62 -3.48 8.72
CA ALA A 165 -0.67 -4.17 10.00
C ALA A 165 -2.08 -4.69 10.32
N ALA A 166 -3.12 -3.90 10.05
CA ALA A 166 -4.51 -4.30 10.27
C ALA A 166 -4.88 -5.52 9.43
N LEU A 167 -4.53 -5.54 8.15
CA LEU A 167 -4.75 -6.70 7.29
C LEU A 167 -3.96 -7.93 7.74
N ALA A 168 -2.67 -7.74 8.03
CA ALA A 168 -1.78 -8.84 8.43
C ALA A 168 -2.25 -9.50 9.73
N ALA A 169 -2.80 -8.71 10.66
CA ALA A 169 -3.35 -9.20 11.92
C ALA A 169 -4.81 -9.70 11.82
N GLY A 170 -5.44 -9.65 10.64
CA GLY A 170 -6.83 -10.09 10.44
C GLY A 170 -7.83 -9.19 11.17
N LEU A 171 -7.62 -7.88 11.16
CA LEU A 171 -8.51 -6.89 11.80
C LEU A 171 -9.56 -6.30 10.84
N THR A 172 -9.46 -6.64 9.55
CA THR A 172 -10.25 -6.04 8.47
C THR A 172 -10.27 -6.97 7.24
N GLY A 173 -11.32 -6.91 6.43
CA GLY A 173 -11.46 -7.72 5.22
C GLY A 173 -10.63 -7.21 4.04
N LEU A 174 -10.55 -5.88 3.89
CA LEU A 174 -9.86 -5.17 2.81
C LEU A 174 -9.42 -3.80 3.35
N GLU A 175 -8.37 -3.23 2.77
CA GLU A 175 -7.90 -1.89 3.11
C GLU A 175 -7.73 -1.00 1.89
N LEU A 176 -7.80 0.32 2.13
CA LEU A 176 -7.51 1.33 1.12
C LEU A 176 -6.55 2.35 1.69
N ALA A 177 -5.42 2.51 1.01
CA ALA A 177 -4.36 3.43 1.38
C ALA A 177 -4.04 4.43 0.26
N SER A 178 -3.13 5.34 0.55
CA SER A 178 -2.56 6.28 -0.40
C SER A 178 -1.07 6.02 -0.60
N GLU A 179 -0.60 6.24 -1.83
CA GLU A 179 0.79 6.07 -2.21
C GLU A 179 1.27 7.16 -3.16
N LEU A 180 2.30 7.89 -2.73
CA LEU A 180 3.04 8.84 -3.56
C LEU A 180 4.38 8.26 -4.02
N SER A 181 5.05 7.51 -3.15
CA SER A 181 6.45 7.10 -3.32
C SER A 181 6.71 5.74 -2.67
N GLY A 182 5.83 4.75 -2.88
CA GLY A 182 5.95 3.42 -2.25
C GLY A 182 5.28 3.28 -0.88
N SER A 183 4.53 4.29 -0.44
CA SER A 183 3.90 4.35 0.89
C SER A 183 2.84 3.26 1.16
N ALA A 184 2.43 2.46 0.18
CA ALA A 184 1.61 1.26 0.37
C ALA A 184 2.42 -0.02 0.09
N ARG A 185 3.25 -0.04 -0.97
CA ARG A 185 4.13 -1.16 -1.32
C ARG A 185 5.13 -1.48 -0.21
N TYR A 186 5.82 -0.49 0.36
CA TYR A 186 6.80 -0.73 1.43
C TYR A 186 6.15 -1.32 2.70
N PRO A 187 5.02 -0.80 3.21
CA PRO A 187 4.28 -1.47 4.28
C PRO A 187 3.82 -2.89 3.93
N ALA A 188 3.34 -3.12 2.71
CA ALA A 188 2.91 -4.43 2.26
C ALA A 188 4.07 -5.45 2.30
N HIS A 189 5.27 -5.03 1.87
CA HIS A 189 6.52 -5.79 2.04
C HIS A 189 6.85 -6.07 3.50
N CYS A 190 6.74 -5.07 4.39
CA CYS A 190 7.06 -5.22 5.81
C CYS A 190 6.10 -6.15 6.56
N CYS A 191 4.82 -6.15 6.18
CA CYS A 191 3.77 -6.90 6.87
C CYS A 191 3.37 -8.21 6.15
N GLY A 192 3.96 -8.48 4.99
CA GLY A 192 3.70 -9.70 4.22
C GLY A 192 2.28 -9.78 3.66
N VAL A 193 1.74 -8.65 3.21
CA VAL A 193 0.41 -8.56 2.57
C VAL A 193 0.53 -8.11 1.12
N PHE A 194 -0.57 -8.19 0.38
CA PHE A 194 -0.65 -7.74 -1.01
C PHE A 194 -1.04 -6.26 -1.09
N THR A 195 -0.54 -5.56 -2.10
CA THR A 195 -1.08 -4.25 -2.50
C THR A 195 -0.91 -4.05 -3.99
N LEU A 196 -1.78 -3.23 -4.58
CA LEU A 196 -1.65 -2.72 -5.93
C LEU A 196 -1.51 -1.19 -5.87
N ARG A 197 -0.40 -0.65 -6.35
CA ARG A 197 -0.38 0.70 -6.90
C ARG A 197 -1.01 0.60 -8.30
N PRO A 198 -2.20 1.15 -8.53
CA PRO A 198 -2.76 1.16 -9.88
C PRO A 198 -1.99 2.13 -10.78
N SER A 199 -2.21 2.02 -12.08
CA SER A 199 -1.79 3.05 -13.03
C SER A 199 -2.21 4.43 -12.54
N TYR A 200 -1.32 5.42 -12.66
CA TYR A 200 -1.66 6.77 -12.26
C TYR A 200 -2.86 7.29 -13.07
N GLY A 201 -3.79 7.96 -12.38
CA GLY A 201 -5.03 8.48 -12.95
C GLY A 201 -6.21 7.50 -13.00
N LEU A 202 -5.99 6.22 -12.66
CA LEU A 202 -7.04 5.20 -12.74
C LEU A 202 -8.08 5.31 -11.60
N VAL A 203 -7.60 5.57 -10.38
CA VAL A 203 -8.42 5.74 -9.17
C VAL A 203 -8.35 7.21 -8.75
N PRO A 204 -9.49 7.92 -8.65
CA PRO A 204 -9.50 9.29 -8.18
C PRO A 204 -8.96 9.45 -6.76
N THR A 205 -8.17 10.49 -6.54
CA THR A 205 -7.51 10.78 -5.27
C THR A 205 -8.12 11.97 -4.54
N ARG A 206 -9.27 12.47 -5.02
CA ARG A 206 -10.00 13.56 -4.38
C ARG A 206 -10.45 13.16 -2.98
N GLY A 207 -10.16 14.03 -2.01
CA GLY A 207 -10.37 13.77 -0.59
C GLY A 207 -9.24 13.01 0.10
N ASN A 208 -8.08 12.86 -0.54
CA ASN A 208 -6.87 12.36 0.12
C ASN A 208 -5.98 13.50 0.65
N ILE A 209 -5.71 13.48 1.95
CA ILE A 209 -4.77 14.33 2.71
C ILE A 209 -3.34 13.75 2.49
N PRO A 210 -2.27 14.55 2.29
CA PRO A 210 -1.90 15.83 2.93
C PRO A 210 -2.36 17.11 2.23
N ARG A 211 -3.09 16.99 1.12
CA ARG A 211 -3.74 18.18 0.59
C ARG A 211 -4.75 18.69 1.60
N ALA A 212 -4.89 20.02 1.68
CA ALA A 212 -5.89 20.64 2.52
C ALA A 212 -7.28 20.02 2.23
N PRO A 213 -8.06 19.65 3.26
CA PRO A 213 -9.40 19.10 3.11
C PRO A 213 -10.25 19.93 2.12
N GLY A 214 -11.00 19.24 1.26
CA GLY A 214 -11.79 19.89 0.19
C GLY A 214 -11.02 20.31 -1.06
N SER A 215 -9.70 20.05 -1.16
CA SER A 215 -8.91 20.27 -2.38
C SER A 215 -9.53 19.56 -3.60
N LEU A 216 -9.59 20.27 -4.73
CA LEU A 216 -10.14 19.72 -5.99
C LEU A 216 -9.07 19.13 -6.92
N THR A 217 -7.84 19.61 -6.82
CA THR A 217 -6.71 19.14 -7.63
C THR A 217 -5.99 17.99 -6.93
N SER A 218 -5.45 17.06 -7.71
CA SER A 218 -4.64 15.94 -7.22
C SER A 218 -3.15 16.20 -7.39
N ASN A 219 -2.33 15.49 -6.61
CA ASN A 219 -0.90 15.38 -6.88
C ASN A 219 -0.69 14.47 -8.11
N ASP A 220 0.30 14.77 -8.94
CA ASP A 220 0.52 14.15 -10.24
C ASP A 220 1.20 12.76 -10.20
N MET A 221 1.51 12.27 -9.00
CA MET A 221 2.11 10.96 -8.77
C MET A 221 1.33 10.12 -7.75
N VAL A 222 0.41 10.72 -7.00
CA VAL A 222 -0.35 10.02 -5.95
C VAL A 222 -1.37 9.06 -6.57
N THR A 223 -1.46 7.86 -6.00
CA THR A 223 -2.50 6.86 -6.29
C THR A 223 -3.14 6.41 -4.99
N LEU A 224 -4.37 5.93 -5.07
CA LEU A 224 -4.97 5.16 -3.98
C LEU A 224 -4.79 3.67 -4.25
N ALA A 225 -4.24 2.97 -3.28
CA ALA A 225 -3.78 1.60 -3.41
C ALA A 225 -4.63 0.69 -2.50
N PRO A 226 -5.37 -0.29 -3.04
CA PRO A 226 -5.95 -1.33 -2.22
C PRO A 226 -4.87 -2.22 -1.62
N LEU A 227 -5.09 -2.68 -0.39
CA LEU A 227 -4.30 -3.74 0.23
C LEU A 227 -5.21 -4.92 0.52
N ALA A 228 -4.64 -6.14 0.45
CA ALA A 228 -5.39 -7.38 0.69
C ALA A 228 -4.49 -8.51 1.20
N ARG A 229 -5.10 -9.66 1.53
CA ARG A 229 -4.38 -10.91 1.86
C ARG A 229 -4.30 -11.88 0.67
N ASP A 230 -4.95 -11.58 -0.44
CA ASP A 230 -4.96 -12.38 -1.66
C ASP A 230 -4.88 -11.44 -2.87
N ALA A 231 -4.24 -11.89 -3.95
CA ALA A 231 -4.13 -11.10 -5.18
C ALA A 231 -5.48 -10.96 -5.91
N ARG A 232 -6.41 -11.91 -5.77
CA ARG A 232 -7.77 -11.85 -6.33
C ARG A 232 -8.54 -10.63 -5.80
N ASP A 233 -8.31 -10.28 -4.54
CA ASP A 233 -8.95 -9.15 -3.89
C ASP A 233 -8.46 -7.80 -4.45
N LEU A 234 -7.24 -7.75 -5.01
CA LEU A 234 -6.74 -6.55 -5.67
C LEU A 234 -7.50 -6.26 -6.97
N ASP A 235 -7.87 -7.30 -7.72
CA ASP A 235 -8.66 -7.19 -8.95
C ASP A 235 -10.11 -6.80 -8.62
N LEU A 236 -10.70 -7.42 -7.60
CA LEU A 236 -12.01 -7.04 -7.05
C LEU A 236 -12.03 -5.57 -6.61
N ALA A 237 -10.98 -5.11 -5.92
CA ALA A 237 -10.87 -3.71 -5.51
C ALA A 237 -10.68 -2.77 -6.72
N LEU A 238 -9.96 -3.20 -7.75
CA LEU A 238 -9.79 -2.44 -8.98
C LEU A 238 -11.14 -2.17 -9.67
N ASP A 239 -12.00 -3.18 -9.78
CA ASP A 239 -13.34 -3.05 -10.37
C ASP A 239 -14.23 -2.06 -9.59
N VAL A 240 -14.01 -1.93 -8.27
CA VAL A 240 -14.75 -0.99 -7.41
C VAL A 240 -14.21 0.43 -7.50
N LEU A 241 -12.89 0.56 -7.52
CA LEU A 241 -12.20 1.83 -7.31
C LEU A 241 -11.90 2.57 -8.60
N ALA A 242 -11.68 1.86 -9.71
CA ALA A 242 -11.22 2.44 -10.96
C ALA A 242 -12.35 3.17 -11.71
N GLY A 243 -11.99 4.24 -12.41
CA GLY A 243 -12.91 4.96 -13.30
C GLY A 243 -12.88 6.47 -13.11
N PRO A 244 -13.49 7.21 -14.06
CA PRO A 244 -13.46 8.66 -14.08
C PRO A 244 -14.15 9.28 -12.86
N THR A 245 -13.75 10.50 -12.50
CA THR A 245 -14.46 11.29 -11.51
C THR A 245 -15.88 11.62 -11.97
N ALA A 246 -16.81 11.90 -11.03
CA ALA A 246 -18.21 12.18 -11.36
C ALA A 246 -18.39 13.31 -12.40
N ASP A 247 -17.54 14.33 -12.37
CA ASP A 247 -17.52 15.44 -13.33
C ASP A 247 -17.05 15.02 -14.74
N ARG A 248 -16.24 13.97 -14.85
CA ARG A 248 -15.75 13.41 -16.12
C ARG A 248 -16.60 12.26 -16.64
N ALA A 249 -17.36 11.61 -15.75
CA ALA A 249 -18.23 10.47 -16.05
C ALA A 249 -19.40 10.81 -17.00
N VAL A 250 -19.61 12.07 -17.37
CA VAL A 250 -20.55 12.44 -18.45
C VAL A 250 -20.14 11.86 -19.81
N GLY A 251 -18.83 11.70 -20.07
CA GLY A 251 -18.32 11.22 -21.37
C GLY A 251 -17.12 10.29 -21.30
N TRP A 252 -16.28 10.41 -20.27
CA TRP A 252 -15.14 9.52 -20.10
C TRP A 252 -15.62 8.16 -19.59
N ARG A 253 -15.07 7.07 -20.15
CA ARG A 253 -15.30 5.70 -19.71
C ARG A 253 -13.94 5.02 -19.61
N LEU A 254 -13.79 4.14 -18.63
CA LEU A 254 -12.58 3.34 -18.46
C LEU A 254 -12.89 1.91 -18.91
N GLU A 255 -12.08 1.41 -19.84
CA GLU A 255 -12.07 0.01 -20.22
C GLU A 255 -10.64 -0.50 -20.09
N LEU A 256 -10.40 -1.34 -19.09
CA LEU A 256 -9.09 -1.95 -18.87
C LEU A 256 -8.96 -3.21 -19.73
N PRO A 257 -7.83 -3.40 -20.43
CA PRO A 257 -7.58 -4.62 -21.19
C PRO A 257 -7.54 -5.85 -20.25
N PRO A 258 -7.87 -7.04 -20.77
CA PRO A 258 -7.64 -8.29 -20.05
C PRO A 258 -6.14 -8.52 -19.81
N PRO A 259 -5.76 -9.40 -18.87
CA PRO A 259 -4.35 -9.75 -18.67
C PRO A 259 -3.74 -10.36 -19.93
N ARG A 260 -2.47 -10.05 -20.21
CA ARG A 260 -1.74 -10.56 -21.39
C ARG A 260 -1.59 -12.08 -21.43
N ALA A 261 -1.57 -12.73 -20.27
CA ALA A 261 -1.42 -14.18 -20.15
C ALA A 261 -2.16 -14.70 -18.90
N HIS A 262 -2.48 -16.00 -18.92
CA HIS A 262 -3.20 -16.66 -17.84
C HIS A 262 -2.38 -17.73 -17.11
N THR A 263 -1.19 -18.09 -17.62
CA THR A 263 -0.29 -19.09 -17.05
C THR A 263 1.14 -18.53 -17.00
N LEU A 264 1.97 -19.00 -16.07
CA LEU A 264 3.32 -18.46 -15.84
C LEU A 264 4.26 -18.60 -17.05
N ASP A 265 4.14 -19.69 -17.82
CA ASP A 265 4.92 -19.95 -19.03
C ASP A 265 4.53 -19.07 -20.24
N GLY A 266 3.35 -18.43 -20.15
CA GLY A 266 2.87 -17.44 -21.11
C GLY A 266 3.44 -16.04 -20.90
N PHE A 267 4.04 -15.74 -19.74
CA PHE A 267 4.62 -14.42 -19.44
C PHE A 267 6.08 -14.31 -19.87
N ARG A 268 6.45 -13.17 -20.45
CA ARG A 268 7.84 -12.72 -20.64
C ARG A 268 8.22 -11.80 -19.48
N ILE A 269 9.15 -12.26 -18.66
CA ILE A 269 9.45 -11.66 -17.36
C ILE A 269 10.83 -11.03 -17.39
N GLY A 270 10.89 -9.73 -17.16
CA GLY A 270 12.14 -9.03 -16.85
C GLY A 270 12.48 -9.21 -15.37
N VAL A 271 13.76 -9.36 -15.04
CA VAL A 271 14.25 -9.49 -13.67
C VAL A 271 15.30 -8.43 -13.40
N TRP A 272 15.07 -7.58 -12.39
CA TRP A 272 15.99 -6.55 -11.90
C TRP A 272 16.06 -6.60 -10.37
N LEU A 273 16.87 -7.51 -9.83
CA LEU A 273 16.92 -7.75 -8.38
C LEU A 273 17.98 -6.95 -7.62
N ASP A 274 18.92 -6.31 -8.31
CA ASP A 274 19.99 -5.54 -7.66
C ASP A 274 20.47 -4.37 -8.54
N ASP A 275 20.95 -3.32 -7.89
CA ASP A 275 21.52 -2.14 -8.50
C ASP A 275 22.52 -1.44 -7.56
N PRO A 276 23.74 -1.06 -8.02
CA PRO A 276 24.72 -0.35 -7.19
C PRO A 276 24.19 0.94 -6.57
N GLY A 277 23.22 1.61 -7.21
CA GLY A 277 22.59 2.82 -6.68
C GLY A 277 21.72 2.55 -5.45
N CYS A 278 21.20 1.33 -5.29
CA CYS A 278 20.36 0.94 -4.17
C CYS A 278 20.50 -0.58 -3.90
N PRO A 279 21.63 -0.99 -3.30
CA PRO A 279 21.91 -2.39 -3.05
C PRO A 279 20.86 -3.03 -2.15
N VAL A 280 20.66 -4.33 -2.31
CA VAL A 280 19.69 -5.12 -1.55
C VAL A 280 20.40 -6.02 -0.55
N ASP A 281 19.93 -6.02 0.70
CA ASP A 281 20.49 -6.84 1.78
C ASP A 281 20.40 -8.33 1.43
N ALA A 282 21.44 -9.08 1.73
CA ALA A 282 21.56 -10.49 1.36
C ALA A 282 20.35 -11.34 1.81
N GLN A 283 19.74 -11.01 2.95
CA GLN A 283 18.57 -11.74 3.44
C GLN A 283 17.32 -11.50 2.59
N VAL A 284 17.20 -10.33 1.96
CA VAL A 284 16.12 -10.01 1.02
C VAL A 284 16.46 -10.62 -0.33
N ALA A 285 17.67 -10.39 -0.82
CA ALA A 285 18.14 -10.90 -2.11
C ALA A 285 17.97 -12.42 -2.22
N GLY A 286 18.33 -13.17 -1.17
CA GLY A 286 18.17 -14.63 -1.15
C GLY A 286 16.71 -15.09 -1.32
N VAL A 287 15.75 -14.41 -0.69
CA VAL A 287 14.32 -14.74 -0.83
C VAL A 287 13.81 -14.38 -2.22
N LEU A 288 14.20 -13.22 -2.76
CA LEU A 288 13.81 -12.80 -4.12
C LEU A 288 14.39 -13.75 -5.18
N GLN A 289 15.65 -14.17 -5.03
CA GLN A 289 16.30 -15.14 -5.91
C GLN A 289 15.60 -16.51 -5.86
N ALA A 290 15.19 -16.97 -4.68
CA ALA A 290 14.44 -18.21 -4.54
C ALA A 290 13.09 -18.15 -5.27
N ALA A 291 12.38 -17.02 -5.22
CA ALA A 291 11.14 -16.81 -5.96
C ALA A 291 11.36 -16.81 -7.49
N VAL A 292 12.41 -16.14 -7.97
CA VAL A 292 12.79 -16.14 -9.39
C VAL A 292 13.20 -17.54 -9.86
N GLU A 293 13.89 -18.31 -9.04
CA GLU A 293 14.26 -19.70 -9.35
C GLU A 293 13.02 -20.62 -9.38
N ALA A 294 12.05 -20.41 -8.49
CA ALA A 294 10.77 -21.12 -8.56
C ALA A 294 10.03 -20.82 -9.88
N LEU A 295 10.00 -19.56 -10.32
CA LEU A 295 9.43 -19.18 -11.61
C LEU A 295 10.15 -19.86 -12.78
N ARG A 296 11.48 -19.94 -12.73
CA ARG A 296 12.29 -20.64 -13.75
C ARG A 296 11.92 -22.12 -13.83
N LYS A 297 11.80 -22.78 -12.67
CA LYS A 297 11.38 -24.20 -12.58
C LYS A 297 9.94 -24.42 -13.05
N ALA A 298 9.07 -23.44 -12.89
CA ALA A 298 7.69 -23.45 -13.39
C ALA A 298 7.58 -23.15 -14.90
N GLY A 299 8.69 -22.98 -15.61
CA GLY A 299 8.71 -22.79 -17.07
C GLY A 299 8.56 -21.34 -17.52
N ALA A 300 8.66 -20.36 -16.61
CA ALA A 300 8.51 -18.95 -16.95
C ALA A 300 9.71 -18.43 -17.77
N ARG A 301 9.44 -17.52 -18.73
CA ARG A 301 10.47 -16.96 -19.61
C ARG A 301 11.12 -15.74 -18.96
N LEU A 302 12.30 -15.93 -18.39
CA LEU A 302 13.01 -14.92 -17.59
C LEU A 302 14.17 -14.29 -18.38
N SER A 303 14.37 -12.99 -18.21
CA SER A 303 15.53 -12.26 -18.73
C SER A 303 16.04 -11.25 -17.70
N ASP A 304 17.35 -11.16 -17.53
CA ASP A 304 17.97 -10.12 -16.70
C ASP A 304 17.96 -8.80 -17.48
N VAL A 305 17.42 -7.73 -16.88
CA VAL A 305 17.17 -6.46 -17.57
C VAL A 305 17.46 -5.27 -16.66
N ARG A 306 17.91 -4.17 -17.25
CA ARG A 306 18.03 -2.86 -16.60
C ARG A 306 17.37 -1.82 -17.51
N PRO A 307 16.04 -1.63 -17.42
CA PRO A 307 15.28 -0.84 -18.41
C PRO A 307 15.62 0.66 -18.40
N VAL A 308 16.22 1.14 -17.32
CA VAL A 308 16.61 2.53 -17.13
C VAL A 308 17.97 2.62 -16.46
N ASP A 309 18.70 3.69 -16.74
CA ASP A 309 19.85 4.09 -15.93
C ASP A 309 19.36 4.56 -14.55
N ARG A 310 19.84 3.92 -13.49
CA ARG A 310 19.35 4.16 -12.12
C ARG A 310 19.61 5.58 -11.65
N GLU A 311 20.81 6.09 -11.87
CA GLU A 311 21.22 7.40 -11.38
C GLU A 311 20.45 8.53 -12.07
N ALA A 312 20.32 8.48 -13.39
CA ALA A 312 19.51 9.43 -14.16
C ALA A 312 18.02 9.36 -13.78
N HIS A 313 17.49 8.15 -13.57
CA HIS A 313 16.13 7.96 -13.09
C HIS A 313 15.91 8.60 -11.71
N ASP A 314 16.79 8.33 -10.75
CA ASP A 314 16.65 8.78 -9.37
C ASP A 314 16.70 10.32 -9.29
N ARG A 315 17.58 10.98 -10.05
CA ARG A 315 17.61 12.45 -10.16
C ARG A 315 16.29 13.03 -10.68
N LEU A 316 15.75 12.44 -11.75
CA LEU A 316 14.48 12.89 -12.33
C LEU A 316 13.33 12.68 -11.34
N TYR A 317 13.28 11.50 -10.73
CA TYR A 317 12.27 11.16 -9.74
C TYR A 317 12.31 12.08 -8.52
N ASP A 318 13.49 12.37 -7.97
CA ASP A 318 13.64 13.28 -6.83
C ASP A 318 13.20 14.70 -7.18
N ARG A 319 13.51 15.17 -8.40
CA ARG A 319 13.04 16.47 -8.90
C ARG A 319 11.52 16.56 -8.96
N LEU A 320 10.85 15.53 -9.46
CA LEU A 320 9.40 15.48 -9.56
C LEU A 320 8.76 15.34 -8.18
N LEU A 321 9.22 14.38 -7.36
CA LEU A 321 8.70 14.10 -6.03
C LEU A 321 8.82 15.33 -5.13
N HIS A 322 10.00 15.97 -5.08
CA HIS A 322 10.21 17.13 -4.22
C HIS A 322 9.46 18.38 -4.69
N GLY A 323 9.24 18.53 -6.00
CA GLY A 323 8.29 19.53 -6.52
C GLY A 323 6.85 19.24 -6.12
N ALA A 324 6.43 17.98 -6.14
CA ALA A 324 5.06 17.60 -5.85
C ALA A 324 4.71 17.71 -4.35
N ILE A 325 5.65 17.40 -3.45
CA ILE A 325 5.45 17.55 -2.00
C ILE A 325 5.55 19.01 -1.53
N SER A 326 6.22 19.89 -2.27
CA SER A 326 6.45 21.27 -1.81
C SER A 326 5.16 22.06 -1.65
N LEU A 327 4.11 21.69 -2.38
CA LEU A 327 2.77 22.26 -2.26
C LEU A 327 2.15 22.09 -0.86
N GLY A 328 2.53 21.03 -0.14
CA GLY A 328 2.05 20.76 1.23
C GLY A 328 2.87 21.45 2.32
N LEU A 329 3.94 22.16 1.99
CA LEU A 329 4.79 22.81 2.99
C LEU A 329 4.12 24.07 3.56
N PRO A 330 4.27 24.35 4.87
CA PRO A 330 3.93 25.66 5.41
C PRO A 330 4.68 26.77 4.67
N GLN A 331 4.02 27.91 4.42
CA GLN A 331 4.59 29.02 3.65
C GLN A 331 5.98 29.45 4.15
N ALA A 332 6.14 29.60 5.47
CA ALA A 332 7.42 29.99 6.07
C ALA A 332 8.56 28.99 5.78
N LEU A 333 8.25 27.69 5.68
CA LEU A 333 9.24 26.67 5.33
C LEU A 333 9.58 26.71 3.84
N TYR A 334 8.57 26.95 2.98
CA TYR A 334 8.80 27.18 1.56
C TYR A 334 9.70 28.39 1.31
N ASP A 335 9.43 29.53 1.94
CA ASP A 335 10.21 30.76 1.81
C ASP A 335 11.66 30.56 2.27
N ARG A 336 11.85 29.81 3.37
CA ARG A 336 13.18 29.41 3.83
C ARG A 336 13.91 28.55 2.80
N ASN A 337 13.26 27.54 2.24
CA ASN A 337 13.85 26.67 1.22
C ASN A 337 14.21 27.45 -0.05
N ARG A 338 13.36 28.41 -0.44
CA ARG A 338 13.61 29.34 -1.54
C ARG A 338 14.88 30.15 -1.31
N ALA A 339 14.99 30.83 -0.17
CA ALA A 339 16.16 31.63 0.15
C ALA A 339 17.46 30.80 0.19
N LEU A 340 17.38 29.56 0.70
CA LEU A 340 18.51 28.62 0.67
C LEU A 340 18.86 28.21 -0.77
N ALA A 341 17.87 27.94 -1.61
CA ALA A 341 18.08 27.57 -3.01
C ALA A 341 18.72 28.70 -3.83
N ASP A 342 18.27 29.94 -3.61
CA ASP A 342 18.78 31.13 -4.30
C ASP A 342 20.25 31.45 -3.92
N GLY A 343 20.71 30.94 -2.77
CA GLY A 343 22.09 31.09 -2.31
C GLY A 343 23.05 29.97 -2.75
N LEU A 344 22.57 28.95 -3.47
CA LEU A 344 23.41 27.86 -3.97
C LEU A 344 24.24 28.31 -5.18
N ALA A 345 25.48 27.84 -5.30
CA ALA A 345 26.25 27.99 -6.52
C ALA A 345 25.55 27.27 -7.69
N GLU A 346 25.64 27.78 -8.91
CA GLU A 346 24.96 27.18 -10.08
C GLU A 346 25.40 25.73 -10.35
N ASP A 347 26.66 25.41 -10.03
CA ASP A 347 27.31 24.12 -10.23
C ASP A 347 27.25 23.17 -9.02
N ASP A 348 26.63 23.58 -7.91
CA ASP A 348 26.44 22.70 -6.74
C ASP A 348 25.48 21.56 -7.11
N ASP A 349 25.99 20.34 -7.25
CA ASP A 349 25.25 19.13 -7.62
C ASP A 349 24.92 18.23 -6.42
N SER A 350 25.09 18.74 -5.19
CA SER A 350 24.84 17.96 -3.99
C SER A 350 23.38 17.52 -3.85
N PRO A 351 23.09 16.38 -3.17
CA PRO A 351 21.71 15.93 -2.94
C PRO A 351 20.83 16.99 -2.27
N ARG A 352 21.42 17.80 -1.38
CA ARG A 352 20.74 18.92 -0.73
C ARG A 352 20.39 20.02 -1.72
N ALA A 353 21.32 20.41 -2.58
CA ALA A 353 21.08 21.40 -3.61
C ALA A 353 19.97 20.95 -4.58
N GLY A 354 20.03 19.69 -5.03
CA GLY A 354 18.99 19.08 -5.86
C GLY A 354 17.61 19.12 -5.21
N THR A 355 17.51 18.74 -3.93
CA THR A 355 16.26 18.77 -3.16
C THR A 355 15.69 20.18 -3.04
N LEU A 356 16.51 21.15 -2.64
CA LEU A 356 16.07 22.55 -2.48
C LEU A 356 15.58 23.12 -3.80
N ARG A 357 16.36 22.99 -4.87
CA ARG A 357 15.97 23.44 -6.22
C ARG A 357 14.69 22.78 -6.70
N ALA A 358 14.48 21.49 -6.43
CA ALA A 358 13.27 20.78 -6.79
C ALA A 358 12.04 21.27 -6.01
N MET A 359 12.16 21.49 -4.69
CA MET A 359 11.07 22.03 -3.87
C MET A 359 10.66 23.44 -4.30
N THR A 360 11.60 24.21 -4.85
CA THR A 360 11.42 25.60 -5.22
C THR A 360 11.46 25.81 -6.74
N GLN A 361 11.25 24.78 -7.54
CA GLN A 361 11.36 24.93 -8.99
C GLN A 361 10.25 25.85 -9.55
N SER A 362 10.53 26.54 -10.65
CA SER A 362 9.50 27.30 -11.36
C SER A 362 8.52 26.35 -12.07
N HIS A 363 7.34 26.84 -12.44
CA HIS A 363 6.41 26.02 -13.24
C HIS A 363 7.03 25.59 -14.58
N ARG A 364 7.83 26.44 -15.22
CA ARG A 364 8.59 26.12 -16.44
C ARG A 364 9.55 24.94 -16.20
N ASP A 365 10.29 24.98 -15.10
CA ASP A 365 11.26 23.93 -14.77
C ASP A 365 10.56 22.61 -14.42
N TRP A 366 9.38 22.68 -13.80
CA TRP A 366 8.55 21.51 -13.56
C TRP A 366 8.06 20.90 -14.87
N LEU A 367 7.58 21.72 -15.83
CA LEU A 367 7.16 21.23 -17.15
C LEU A 367 8.31 20.57 -17.92
N ALA A 368 9.54 21.06 -17.78
CA ALA A 368 10.71 20.42 -18.36
C ALA A 368 11.04 19.06 -17.71
N ALA A 369 10.83 18.94 -16.40
CA ALA A 369 10.96 17.66 -15.69
C ALA A 369 9.85 16.67 -16.09
N ASP A 370 8.62 17.17 -16.26
CA ASP A 370 7.49 16.39 -16.72
C ASP A 370 7.71 15.84 -18.15
N GLU A 371 8.23 16.66 -19.07
CA GLU A 371 8.64 16.18 -20.40
C GLU A 371 9.70 15.07 -20.31
N ALA A 372 10.69 15.21 -19.44
CA ALA A 372 11.67 14.15 -19.21
C ALA A 372 11.03 12.86 -18.63
N ARG A 373 9.99 13.01 -17.79
CA ARG A 373 9.15 11.88 -17.34
C ARG A 373 8.42 11.24 -18.51
N GLU A 374 7.80 12.00 -19.40
CA GLU A 374 7.12 11.44 -20.58
C GLU A 374 8.07 10.67 -21.50
N GLN A 375 9.29 11.17 -21.70
CA GLN A 375 10.34 10.42 -22.40
C GLN A 375 10.70 9.11 -21.69
N GLN A 376 10.76 9.12 -20.36
CA GLN A 376 10.96 7.89 -19.58
C GLN A 376 9.76 6.93 -19.72
N ARG A 377 8.53 7.44 -19.72
CA ARG A 377 7.31 6.63 -19.94
C ARG A 377 7.32 5.97 -21.32
N ALA A 378 7.74 6.69 -22.36
CA ALA A 378 7.89 6.14 -23.71
C ALA A 378 8.92 4.97 -23.74
N ARG A 379 10.04 5.08 -23.02
CA ARG A 379 11.02 4.00 -22.89
C ARG A 379 10.45 2.77 -22.17
N TRP A 380 9.66 2.98 -21.11
CA TRP A 380 8.97 1.89 -20.43
C TRP A 380 7.94 1.21 -21.33
N ALA A 381 7.18 1.98 -22.11
CA ALA A 381 6.23 1.42 -23.08
C ALA A 381 6.95 0.55 -24.14
N GLU A 382 8.11 0.98 -24.62
CA GLU A 382 8.96 0.19 -25.52
C GLU A 382 9.44 -1.11 -24.85
N PHE A 383 9.95 -1.02 -23.61
CA PHE A 383 10.34 -2.20 -22.83
C PHE A 383 9.19 -3.21 -22.72
N PHE A 384 7.98 -2.75 -22.40
CA PHE A 384 6.80 -3.63 -22.30
C PHE A 384 6.25 -4.12 -23.65
N ARG A 385 6.88 -3.80 -24.80
CA ARG A 385 6.63 -4.55 -26.04
C ARG A 385 7.34 -5.90 -26.00
N GLY A 386 8.53 -5.96 -25.40
CA GLY A 386 9.36 -7.16 -25.24
C GLY A 386 9.03 -8.00 -24.01
N HIS A 387 8.43 -7.38 -22.99
CA HIS A 387 8.16 -7.98 -21.68
C HIS A 387 6.73 -7.72 -21.23
N ASP A 388 6.19 -8.60 -20.40
CA ASP A 388 4.82 -8.50 -19.88
C ASP A 388 4.81 -8.02 -18.43
N VAL A 389 5.84 -8.36 -17.66
CA VAL A 389 6.08 -7.83 -16.31
C VAL A 389 7.58 -7.65 -16.04
N LEU A 390 7.92 -6.74 -15.13
CA LEU A 390 9.23 -6.61 -14.51
C LEU A 390 9.13 -7.02 -13.04
N LEU A 391 10.07 -7.85 -12.59
CA LEU A 391 10.26 -8.23 -11.20
C LEU A 391 11.43 -7.45 -10.61
N CYS A 392 11.20 -6.75 -9.51
CA CYS A 392 12.23 -6.05 -8.75
C CYS A 392 11.94 -6.06 -7.25
N PRO A 393 12.89 -5.69 -6.38
CA PRO A 393 12.64 -5.57 -4.94
C PRO A 393 11.53 -4.55 -4.67
N VAL A 394 10.85 -4.70 -3.53
CA VAL A 394 10.01 -3.60 -3.01
C VAL A 394 10.85 -2.63 -2.20
N ALA A 395 11.76 -3.16 -1.38
CA ALA A 395 12.69 -2.42 -0.54
C ALA A 395 14.00 -3.20 -0.38
N PRO A 396 15.12 -2.53 -0.05
CA PRO A 396 16.42 -3.18 0.08
C PRO A 396 16.58 -4.01 1.36
N VAL A 397 15.68 -3.84 2.34
CA VAL A 397 15.76 -4.48 3.66
C VAL A 397 14.38 -5.00 4.07
N VAL A 398 14.34 -5.96 5.00
CA VAL A 398 13.12 -6.32 5.73
C VAL A 398 12.67 -5.18 6.66
N ALA A 399 11.53 -5.35 7.34
CA ALA A 399 11.05 -4.40 8.34
C ALA A 399 12.15 -4.00 9.33
N ILE A 400 12.49 -2.71 9.42
CA ILE A 400 13.57 -2.21 10.29
C ILE A 400 13.08 -2.02 11.74
N PRO A 401 13.97 -1.97 12.74
CA PRO A 401 13.64 -1.46 14.07
C PRO A 401 13.09 -0.02 13.98
N HIS A 402 12.30 0.38 14.97
CA HIS A 402 11.84 1.76 15.04
C HIS A 402 12.99 2.75 15.21
N ASP A 403 13.05 3.75 14.34
CA ASP A 403 13.95 4.92 14.48
C ASP A 403 13.12 6.16 14.82
N ARG A 404 13.31 6.67 16.04
CA ARG A 404 12.54 7.79 16.60
C ARG A 404 13.21 9.14 16.42
N ASN A 405 14.31 9.22 15.67
CA ASN A 405 14.95 10.50 15.40
C ASN A 405 13.97 11.42 14.64
N PRO A 406 13.64 12.63 15.16
CA PRO A 406 12.73 13.54 14.47
C PRO A 406 13.30 14.07 13.15
N ASP A 407 14.63 14.07 12.99
CA ASP A 407 15.28 14.39 11.72
C ASP A 407 15.36 13.16 10.82
N LEU A 408 14.45 13.08 9.84
CA LEU A 408 14.42 12.00 8.84
C LEU A 408 15.73 11.88 8.07
N SER A 409 16.44 12.99 7.86
CA SER A 409 17.71 13.01 7.11
C SER A 409 18.89 12.44 7.90
N ALA A 410 18.76 12.36 9.23
CA ALA A 410 19.75 11.75 10.12
C ALA A 410 19.52 10.23 10.31
N ARG A 411 18.30 9.74 10.01
CA ARG A 411 17.99 8.30 10.07
C ARG A 411 18.80 7.51 9.04
N ARG A 412 19.10 6.26 9.36
CA ARG A 412 19.85 5.35 8.47
C ARG A 412 19.22 3.97 8.47
N ILE A 413 19.40 3.25 7.38
CA ILE A 413 19.18 1.80 7.33
C ILE A 413 20.52 1.09 7.19
N THR A 414 20.53 -0.21 7.43
CA THR A 414 21.72 -1.05 7.27
C THR A 414 21.46 -2.06 6.17
N VAL A 415 22.35 -2.13 5.18
CA VAL A 415 22.34 -3.10 4.09
C VAL A 415 23.69 -3.81 4.12
N ASP A 416 23.70 -5.12 4.37
CA ASP A 416 24.93 -5.93 4.49
C ASP A 416 25.99 -5.31 5.43
N GLY A 417 25.51 -4.78 6.56
CA GLY A 417 26.34 -4.13 7.58
C GLY A 417 26.78 -2.69 7.24
N GLN A 418 26.46 -2.17 6.07
CA GLN A 418 26.80 -0.80 5.66
C GLN A 418 25.65 0.17 5.91
N PRO A 419 25.92 1.36 6.48
CA PRO A 419 24.90 2.39 6.66
C PRO A 419 24.50 3.00 5.31
N ARG A 420 23.19 3.16 5.10
CA ARG A 420 22.59 3.74 3.90
C ARG A 420 21.57 4.83 4.26
N PRO A 421 21.30 5.79 3.36
CA PRO A 421 20.26 6.79 3.57
C PRO A 421 18.90 6.15 3.86
N TYR A 422 18.15 6.73 4.79
CA TYR A 422 16.81 6.25 5.14
C TYR A 422 15.84 6.22 3.94
N GLY A 423 16.00 7.16 3.00
CA GLY A 423 15.20 7.23 1.77
C GLY A 423 15.33 6.01 0.85
N ASP A 424 16.38 5.19 1.00
CA ASP A 424 16.57 3.97 0.20
C ASP A 424 15.43 2.96 0.42
N LEU A 425 14.72 3.03 1.55
CA LEU A 425 13.55 2.18 1.86
C LEU A 425 12.48 2.17 0.77
N ILE A 426 12.31 3.29 0.07
CA ILE A 426 11.29 3.46 -0.95
C ILE A 426 11.87 3.60 -2.36
N ARG A 427 13.18 3.50 -2.52
CA ARG A 427 13.84 3.79 -3.80
C ARG A 427 13.52 2.76 -4.88
N TRP A 428 13.38 1.48 -4.52
CA TRP A 428 12.97 0.45 -5.47
C TRP A 428 11.54 0.60 -5.99
N THR A 429 10.73 1.45 -5.35
CA THR A 429 9.36 1.72 -5.78
C THR A 429 9.27 2.84 -6.83
N SER A 430 10.32 3.67 -6.95
CA SER A 430 10.32 4.86 -7.81
C SER A 430 10.20 4.59 -9.32
N PRO A 431 10.73 3.49 -9.89
CA PRO A 431 10.63 3.28 -11.34
C PRO A 431 9.19 3.21 -11.84
N ALA A 432 8.34 2.46 -11.12
CA ALA A 432 6.92 2.38 -11.44
C ALA A 432 6.18 3.70 -11.17
N THR A 433 6.52 4.39 -10.07
CA THR A 433 5.88 5.64 -9.69
C THR A 433 6.14 6.76 -10.69
N ALA A 434 7.40 7.01 -11.06
CA ALA A 434 7.77 8.05 -12.00
C ALA A 434 7.15 7.81 -13.38
N ALA A 435 7.06 6.55 -13.79
CA ALA A 435 6.55 6.16 -15.10
C ALA A 435 5.03 5.91 -15.13
N SER A 436 4.31 6.24 -14.05
CA SER A 436 2.84 6.05 -13.96
C SER A 436 2.37 4.59 -14.14
N LEU A 437 3.25 3.62 -13.90
CA LEU A 437 3.00 2.21 -14.12
C LEU A 437 2.21 1.58 -12.95
N PRO A 438 1.38 0.56 -13.22
CA PRO A 438 0.84 -0.28 -12.16
C PRO A 438 1.94 -1.16 -11.58
N ALA A 439 1.92 -1.34 -10.26
CA ALA A 439 2.87 -2.19 -9.55
C ALA A 439 2.25 -2.83 -8.32
N ALA A 440 2.43 -4.13 -8.15
CA ALA A 440 2.01 -4.86 -6.97
C ALA A 440 3.19 -5.22 -6.06
N SER A 441 2.96 -5.29 -4.75
CA SER A 441 3.82 -6.02 -3.82
C SER A 441 3.19 -7.38 -3.54
N VAL A 442 3.94 -8.45 -3.75
CA VAL A 442 3.50 -9.83 -3.56
C VAL A 442 4.39 -10.50 -2.51
N PRO A 443 3.84 -11.01 -1.40
CA PRO A 443 4.63 -11.79 -0.44
C PRO A 443 5.16 -13.06 -1.11
N VAL A 444 6.48 -13.27 -1.06
CA VAL A 444 7.14 -14.42 -1.71
C VAL A 444 7.94 -15.30 -0.75
N GLY A 445 8.01 -14.93 0.52
CA GLY A 445 8.70 -15.70 1.53
C GLY A 445 9.01 -14.90 2.79
N THR A 446 9.87 -15.47 3.64
CA THR A 446 10.37 -14.85 4.87
C THR A 446 11.88 -14.91 4.91
N SER A 447 12.54 -13.88 5.43
CA SER A 447 13.98 -13.85 5.65
C SER A 447 14.41 -14.84 6.74
N ALA A 448 15.72 -14.96 6.95
CA ALA A 448 16.29 -15.77 8.04
C ALA A 448 15.80 -15.35 9.44
N ASP A 449 15.46 -14.06 9.61
CA ASP A 449 14.90 -13.49 10.85
C ASP A 449 13.39 -13.72 10.98
N GLY A 450 12.77 -14.46 10.05
CA GLY A 450 11.34 -14.76 10.04
C GLY A 450 10.45 -13.58 9.63
N LEU A 451 11.03 -12.52 9.05
CA LEU A 451 10.26 -11.35 8.58
C LEU A 451 9.86 -11.51 7.11
N PRO A 452 8.69 -11.00 6.70
CA PRO A 452 8.24 -11.11 5.31
C PRO A 452 9.17 -10.40 4.32
N VAL A 453 9.17 -10.92 3.09
CA VAL A 453 9.78 -10.28 1.92
C VAL A 453 8.75 -10.24 0.80
N GLY A 454 8.51 -9.03 0.28
CA GLY A 454 7.71 -8.78 -0.90
C GLY A 454 8.55 -8.69 -2.18
N LEU A 455 8.06 -9.28 -3.26
CA LEU A 455 8.55 -9.07 -4.62
C LEU A 455 7.62 -8.08 -5.33
N GLN A 456 8.22 -7.08 -5.98
CA GLN A 456 7.47 -6.11 -6.75
C GLN A 456 7.22 -6.65 -8.16
N VAL A 457 5.97 -6.58 -8.61
CA VAL A 457 5.54 -6.91 -9.97
C VAL A 457 5.10 -5.62 -10.65
N VAL A 458 5.89 -5.12 -11.61
CA VAL A 458 5.58 -3.90 -12.37
C VAL A 458 5.07 -4.30 -13.76
N GLY A 459 3.96 -3.71 -14.19
CA GLY A 459 3.35 -3.98 -15.48
C GLY A 459 3.28 -2.75 -16.40
N PRO A 460 2.73 -2.93 -17.62
CA PRO A 460 2.54 -1.85 -18.58
C PRO A 460 1.49 -0.84 -18.08
N HIS A 461 1.65 0.43 -18.44
CA HIS A 461 0.66 1.47 -18.11
C HIS A 461 -0.73 1.10 -18.64
N LEU A 462 -1.75 1.22 -17.78
CA LEU A 462 -3.15 0.83 -18.01
C LEU A 462 -3.39 -0.67 -18.23
N GLU A 463 -2.40 -1.52 -17.96
CA GLU A 463 -2.56 -2.98 -18.00
C GLU A 463 -2.53 -3.59 -16.59
N ASP A 464 -3.17 -2.91 -15.64
CA ASP A 464 -3.25 -3.29 -14.23
C ASP A 464 -3.70 -4.76 -14.02
N ARG A 465 -4.59 -5.27 -14.88
CA ARG A 465 -5.05 -6.67 -14.83
C ARG A 465 -3.95 -7.68 -15.14
N THR A 466 -2.97 -7.31 -15.97
CA THR A 466 -1.76 -8.12 -16.20
C THR A 466 -0.97 -8.26 -14.90
N VAL A 467 -0.88 -7.20 -14.10
CA VAL A 467 -0.19 -7.19 -12.79
C VAL A 467 -0.94 -8.03 -11.77
N THR A 468 -2.26 -7.83 -11.61
CA THR A 468 -3.06 -8.60 -10.63
C THR A 468 -3.09 -10.08 -10.98
N ARG A 469 -3.21 -10.44 -12.27
CA ARG A 469 -3.14 -11.83 -12.71
C ARG A 469 -1.79 -12.47 -12.45
N PHE A 470 -0.69 -11.79 -12.77
CA PHE A 470 0.64 -12.32 -12.49
C PHE A 470 0.88 -12.46 -10.98
N ALA A 471 0.44 -11.49 -10.19
CA ALA A 471 0.54 -11.54 -8.73
C ALA A 471 -0.17 -12.76 -8.13
N ALA A 472 -1.35 -13.12 -8.65
CA ALA A 472 -2.07 -14.33 -8.22
C ALA A 472 -1.28 -15.62 -8.55
N LEU A 473 -0.78 -15.74 -9.78
CA LEU A 473 0.02 -16.90 -10.19
C LEU A 473 1.33 -17.03 -9.39
N LEU A 474 1.98 -15.90 -9.11
CA LEU A 474 3.19 -15.85 -8.29
C LEU A 474 2.89 -16.26 -6.84
N ALA A 475 1.77 -15.81 -6.28
CA ALA A 475 1.34 -16.19 -4.94
C ALA A 475 1.03 -17.69 -4.83
N GLU A 476 0.33 -18.26 -5.82
CA GLU A 476 0.08 -19.70 -5.89
C GLU A 476 1.39 -20.50 -5.90
N LEU A 477 2.41 -20.02 -6.62
CA LEU A 477 3.72 -20.67 -6.72
C LEU A 477 4.55 -20.55 -5.42
N THR A 478 4.49 -19.41 -4.75
CA THR A 478 5.39 -19.07 -3.62
C THR A 478 4.73 -19.23 -2.25
N GLY A 479 3.42 -19.46 -2.21
CA GLY A 479 2.60 -19.60 -1.00
C GLY A 479 1.94 -18.31 -0.52
N GLY A 480 2.28 -17.14 -1.08
CA GLY A 480 1.59 -15.88 -0.83
C GLY A 480 1.54 -15.44 0.64
N PHE A 481 0.37 -14.94 1.07
CA PHE A 481 0.16 -14.44 2.43
C PHE A 481 0.36 -15.54 3.48
N ARG A 482 1.06 -15.18 4.55
CA ARG A 482 1.24 -16.00 5.75
C ARG A 482 0.80 -15.22 6.98
N ARG A 483 0.12 -15.89 7.91
CA ARG A 483 -0.32 -15.30 9.16
C ARG A 483 0.90 -14.94 10.02
N PRO A 484 0.98 -13.72 10.59
CA PRO A 484 2.00 -13.40 11.57
C PRO A 484 1.88 -14.31 12.80
N PRO A 485 2.99 -14.66 13.47
CA PRO A 485 2.97 -15.49 14.68
C PRO A 485 2.11 -14.88 15.80
N SER A 486 2.19 -13.56 16.00
CA SER A 486 1.43 -12.85 17.04
C SER A 486 -0.09 -12.87 16.81
N ALA A 487 -0.52 -13.00 15.56
CA ALA A 487 -1.93 -13.02 15.19
C ALA A 487 -2.55 -14.42 15.30
N SER A 488 -1.72 -15.45 15.49
CA SER A 488 -2.11 -16.87 15.58
C SER A 488 -2.14 -17.41 17.02
N ALA A 489 -1.54 -16.71 17.99
CA ALA A 489 -1.15 -17.29 19.29
C ALA A 489 -2.26 -17.39 20.37
N ALA A 490 -3.53 -17.15 20.06
CA ALA A 490 -4.58 -17.05 21.10
C ALA A 490 -5.50 -18.28 21.26
N VAL A 491 -5.20 -19.43 20.62
CA VAL A 491 -6.01 -20.66 20.81
C VAL A 491 -5.38 -21.63 21.83
N ALA A 492 -4.15 -21.40 22.31
CA ALA A 492 -3.38 -22.40 23.05
C ALA A 492 -3.32 -22.25 24.59
N GLU A 493 -3.90 -21.22 25.22
CA GLU A 493 -3.72 -21.01 26.68
C GLU A 493 -4.89 -21.43 27.59
N ASN A 494 -6.00 -21.96 27.07
CA ASN A 494 -7.11 -22.45 27.92
C ASN A 494 -7.29 -23.98 27.92
N GLY A 495 -6.30 -24.76 27.48
CA GLY A 495 -6.45 -26.19 27.21
C GLY A 495 -5.61 -27.17 28.03
N ARG A 496 -4.86 -26.75 29.07
CA ARG A 496 -4.08 -27.67 29.91
C ARG A 496 -4.30 -27.46 31.40
N THR A 497 -5.47 -27.89 31.86
CA THR A 497 -5.61 -28.55 33.16
C THR A 497 -5.51 -30.06 32.95
N GLU A 498 -4.39 -30.67 33.37
CA GLU A 498 -4.37 -32.03 33.88
C GLU A 498 -3.69 -31.96 35.26
N ARG A 499 -4.44 -32.11 36.35
CA ARG A 499 -4.71 -33.41 36.98
C ARG A 499 -3.43 -34.23 37.16
N THR A 500 -2.82 -34.08 38.31
CA THR A 500 -2.30 -35.23 39.06
C THR A 500 -2.64 -35.01 40.53
N ALA A 501 -3.57 -35.84 41.02
CA ALA A 501 -3.87 -36.02 42.43
C ALA A 501 -3.41 -37.43 42.83
N HIS A 502 -2.86 -37.54 44.05
CA HIS A 502 -2.65 -38.72 44.89
C HIS A 502 -1.58 -39.74 44.46
N VAL A 503 -0.49 -39.85 45.24
CA VAL A 503 -0.40 -40.67 46.48
C VAL A 503 0.41 -39.90 47.52
#